data_AF-A0A929PIB9-F1
#
_entry.id   AF-A0A929PIB9-F1
#
_cell.length_a   1.000
_cell.length_b   1.000
_cell.length_c   1.000
_cell.angle_alpha   90.00
_cell.angle_beta   90.00
_cell.angle_gamma   90.00
#
_symmetry.space_group_name_H-M   'P 1'
#
loop_
_entity.id
_entity.type
_entity.pdbx_description
1 polymer ?
#
loop_
_entity_poly.entity_id
_entity_poly.type
_entity_poly.pdbx_seq_one_letter_code
_entity_poly.pdbx_strand_id
1 'polypeptide(L)'
;NLTKGAFTKVRTNQLARLPIPSINFSDPTEKAQHDKLVALVESMLKLQKKYHDARMERDKELYERQIKIIDVQIDRQVYDLYVLAEEEIKIVENATK
;
A
#
# COMPACT_ATOMS: atom_id res chain seq x y z
N ASN A 1 4.80 -21.58 -14.57
CA ASN A 1 3.92 -22.46 -13.76
C ASN A 1 4.29 -22.39 -12.28
N LEU A 2 3.95 -21.29 -11.61
CA LEU A 2 3.93 -21.22 -10.14
C LEU A 2 2.59 -21.81 -9.70
N THR A 3 2.63 -22.90 -8.97
CA THR A 3 1.46 -23.72 -8.63
C THR A 3 0.48 -22.94 -7.75
N LYS A 4 -0.78 -22.88 -8.21
CA LYS A 4 -1.95 -22.52 -7.40
C LYS A 4 -1.93 -23.40 -6.13
N GLY A 5 -1.49 -22.85 -5.00
CA GLY A 5 -1.35 -23.58 -3.72
C GLY A 5 -0.03 -23.37 -2.97
N ALA A 6 0.98 -22.73 -3.58
CA ALA A 6 2.19 -22.33 -2.87
C ALA A 6 1.92 -21.07 -2.03
N PHE A 7 1.43 -21.22 -0.80
CA PHE A 7 1.54 -20.14 0.17
C PHE A 7 3.03 -19.95 0.47
N THR A 8 3.59 -18.80 0.11
CA THR A 8 4.93 -18.43 0.51
C THR A 8 5.01 -18.46 2.04
N LYS A 9 5.71 -19.45 2.60
CA LYS A 9 5.93 -19.52 4.04
C LYS A 9 6.95 -18.45 4.42
N VAL A 10 6.46 -17.28 4.77
CA VAL A 10 7.30 -16.21 5.33
C VAL A 10 7.58 -16.54 6.79
N ARG A 11 8.84 -16.75 7.14
CA ARG A 11 9.27 -17.03 8.52
C ARG A 11 9.40 -15.71 9.30
N THR A 12 9.15 -15.74 10.60
CA THR A 12 9.26 -14.55 11.48
C THR A 12 10.64 -13.91 11.45
N ASN A 13 11.71 -14.73 11.35
CA ASN A 13 13.08 -14.25 11.21
C ASN A 13 13.37 -13.54 9.87
N GLN A 14 12.54 -13.77 8.84
CA GLN A 14 12.61 -13.02 7.57
C GLN A 14 11.86 -11.69 7.70
N LEU A 15 10.70 -11.68 8.36
CA LEU A 15 9.94 -10.45 8.64
C LEU A 15 10.74 -9.46 9.49
N ALA A 16 11.45 -9.96 10.51
CA ALA A 16 12.29 -9.14 11.38
C ALA A 16 13.46 -8.43 10.67
N ARG A 17 13.76 -8.81 9.42
CA ARG A 17 14.81 -8.20 8.60
C ARG A 17 14.28 -7.11 7.66
N LEU A 18 12.96 -6.96 7.56
CA LEU A 18 12.38 -5.91 6.74
C LEU A 18 12.69 -4.56 7.39
N PRO A 19 13.18 -3.57 6.62
CA PRO A 19 13.52 -2.27 7.15
C PRO A 19 12.24 -1.44 7.36
N ILE A 20 11.40 -1.81 8.32
CA ILE A 20 10.16 -1.07 8.62
C ILE A 20 10.52 0.13 9.51
N PRO A 21 10.26 1.37 9.07
CA PRO A 21 10.57 2.56 9.86
C PRO A 21 9.72 2.59 11.14
N SER A 22 10.36 2.93 12.26
CA SER A 22 9.66 3.17 13.52
C SER A 22 9.04 4.57 13.52
N ILE A 23 7.78 4.67 13.94
CA ILE A 23 7.06 5.94 13.98
C ILE A 23 7.10 6.51 15.40
N ASN A 24 7.56 7.75 15.53
CA ASN A 24 7.52 8.50 16.77
C ASN A 24 6.16 9.20 16.93
N PHE A 25 5.23 8.56 17.63
CA PHE A 25 3.89 9.12 17.87
C PHE A 25 3.87 10.39 18.74
N SER A 26 4.98 10.72 19.39
CA SER A 26 5.13 11.98 20.12
C SER A 26 5.50 13.15 19.21
N ASP A 27 6.00 12.89 18.00
CA ASP A 27 6.18 13.90 16.95
C ASP A 27 4.85 14.09 16.19
N PRO A 28 4.22 15.27 16.25
CA PRO A 28 2.97 15.54 15.54
C PRO A 28 3.09 15.35 14.02
N THR A 29 4.26 15.57 13.44
CA THR A 29 4.51 15.46 12.00
C THR A 29 4.49 14.00 11.57
N GLU A 30 5.26 13.15 12.24
CA GLU A 30 5.29 11.71 11.96
C GLU A 30 3.93 11.06 12.25
N LYS A 31 3.28 11.47 13.35
CA LYS A 31 1.92 11.01 13.65
C LYS A 31 0.93 11.39 12.56
N ALA A 32 0.98 12.62 12.04
CA ALA A 32 0.09 13.05 10.96
C ALA A 32 0.33 12.27 9.66
N GLN A 33 1.59 11.97 9.32
CA GLN A 33 1.94 11.12 8.18
C GLN A 33 1.39 9.70 8.33
N HIS A 34 1.55 9.10 9.53
CA HIS A 34 0.95 7.81 9.87
C HIS A 34 -0.57 7.83 9.73
N ASP A 35 -1.24 8.80 10.34
CA ASP A 35 -2.70 8.88 10.35
C ASP A 35 -3.27 9.06 8.94
N LYS A 36 -2.56 9.80 8.08
CA LYS A 36 -2.88 9.91 6.65
C LYS A 36 -2.78 8.57 5.93
N LEU A 37 -1.70 7.81 6.17
CA LEU A 37 -1.52 6.47 5.59
C LEU A 37 -2.62 5.51 6.06
N VAL A 38 -2.96 5.53 7.36
CA VAL A 38 -4.06 4.73 7.92
C VAL A 38 -5.39 5.06 7.23
N ALA A 39 -5.72 6.35 7.07
CA ALA A 39 -6.95 6.78 6.41
C ALA A 39 -7.04 6.30 4.93
N LEU A 40 -5.91 6.29 4.21
CA LEU A 40 -5.83 5.75 2.85
C LEU A 40 -6.09 4.23 2.84
N VAL A 41 -5.44 3.48 3.75
CA VAL A 41 -5.62 2.02 3.88
C VAL A 41 -7.06 1.68 4.24
N GLU A 42 -7.68 2.39 5.19
CA GLU A 42 -9.10 2.19 5.51
C GLU A 42 -10.01 2.42 4.30
N SER A 43 -9.71 3.46 3.52
CA SER A 43 -10.47 3.77 2.30
C SER A 43 -10.28 2.69 1.24
N MET A 44 -9.06 2.19 1.05
CA MET A 44 -8.74 1.04 0.19
C MET A 44 -9.57 -0.18 0.59
N LEU A 45 -9.58 -0.56 1.87
CA LEU A 45 -10.33 -1.71 2.37
C LEU A 45 -11.84 -1.57 2.13
N LYS A 46 -12.39 -0.37 2.37
CA LYS A 46 -13.81 -0.08 2.08
C LYS A 46 -14.14 -0.20 0.60
N LEU A 47 -13.27 0.29 -0.28
CA LEU A 47 -13.46 0.18 -1.73
C LEU A 47 -13.32 -1.25 -2.25
N GLN A 48 -12.34 -2.00 -1.76
CA GLN A 48 -12.17 -3.42 -2.10
C GLN A 48 -13.42 -4.21 -1.73
N LYS A 49 -13.99 -3.96 -0.54
CA LYS A 49 -15.27 -4.57 -0.15
C LYS A 49 -16.40 -4.20 -1.13
N LYS A 50 -16.56 -2.91 -1.47
CA LYS A 50 -17.57 -2.46 -2.44
C LYS A 50 -17.37 -3.08 -3.82
N TYR A 51 -16.14 -3.22 -4.28
CA TYR A 51 -15.79 -3.87 -5.55
C TYR A 51 -16.24 -5.33 -5.57
N HIS A 52 -15.97 -6.07 -4.50
CA HIS A 52 -16.37 -7.48 -4.38
C HIS A 52 -17.89 -7.67 -4.21
N ASP A 53 -18.57 -6.75 -3.52
CA ASP A 53 -20.02 -6.81 -3.31
C ASP A 53 -20.83 -6.32 -4.55
N ALA A 54 -20.19 -5.57 -5.47
CA ALA A 54 -20.84 -4.99 -6.64
C ALA A 54 -21.32 -6.07 -7.63
N ARG A 55 -22.58 -5.95 -8.04
CA ARG A 55 -23.20 -6.85 -9.04
C ARG A 55 -23.15 -6.30 -10.46
N MET A 56 -23.07 -4.98 -10.61
CA MET A 56 -23.02 -4.30 -11.90
C MET A 56 -21.58 -4.03 -12.33
N GLU A 57 -21.26 -4.31 -13.58
CA GLU A 57 -19.90 -4.14 -14.10
C GLU A 57 -19.44 -2.67 -14.06
N ARG A 58 -20.34 -1.72 -14.39
CA ARG A 58 -20.07 -0.28 -14.27
C ARG A 58 -19.64 0.16 -12.87
N ASP A 59 -20.19 -0.46 -11.82
CA ASP A 59 -19.85 -0.11 -10.44
C ASP A 59 -18.50 -0.74 -10.07
N LYS A 60 -18.21 -1.97 -10.55
CA LYS A 60 -16.88 -2.58 -10.41
C LYS A 60 -15.80 -1.73 -11.07
N GLU A 61 -15.98 -1.32 -12.32
CA GLU A 61 -15.05 -0.43 -13.03
C GLU A 61 -14.85 0.91 -12.31
N LEU A 62 -15.91 1.45 -11.70
CA LEU A 62 -15.82 2.65 -10.87
C LEU A 62 -14.95 2.41 -9.63
N TYR A 63 -15.20 1.34 -8.87
CA TYR A 63 -14.43 1.02 -7.67
C TYR A 63 -12.98 0.64 -7.98
N GLU A 64 -12.75 -0.11 -9.06
CA GLU A 64 -11.39 -0.47 -9.50
C GLU A 64 -10.55 0.78 -9.83
N ARG A 65 -11.14 1.78 -10.51
CA ARG A 65 -10.45 3.05 -10.77
C ARG A 65 -10.12 3.79 -9.48
N GLN A 66 -11.05 3.82 -8.52
CA GLN A 66 -10.79 4.45 -7.21
C GLN A 66 -9.71 3.70 -6.42
N ILE A 67 -9.72 2.37 -6.46
CA ILE A 67 -8.68 1.51 -5.86
C ILE A 67 -7.31 1.88 -6.44
N LYS A 68 -7.17 1.94 -7.77
CA LYS A 68 -5.91 2.34 -8.43
C LYS A 68 -5.44 3.73 -8.02
N ILE A 69 -6.36 4.67 -7.81
CA ILE A 69 -6.00 6.02 -7.33
C ILE A 69 -5.47 5.97 -5.90
N ILE A 70 -6.11 5.22 -5.00
CA ILE A 70 -5.65 5.09 -3.62
C ILE A 70 -4.32 4.33 -3.56
N ASP A 71 -4.12 3.33 -4.39
CA ASP A 71 -2.86 2.58 -4.50
C ASP A 71 -1.67 3.52 -4.75
N VAL A 72 -1.78 4.37 -5.79
CA VAL A 72 -0.76 5.39 -6.10
C VAL A 72 -0.59 6.42 -4.96
N GLN A 73 -1.66 6.74 -4.22
CA GLN A 73 -1.55 7.64 -3.07
C GLN A 73 -0.83 6.99 -1.90
N ILE A 74 -1.04 5.68 -1.68
CA ILE A 74 -0.33 4.90 -0.67
C ILE A 74 1.15 4.81 -1.04
N ASP A 75 1.49 4.48 -2.27
CA ASP A 75 2.88 4.40 -2.73
C ASP A 75 3.63 5.71 -2.47
N ARG A 76 3.05 6.84 -2.86
CA ARG A 76 3.62 8.17 -2.58
C ARG A 76 3.81 8.42 -1.09
N GLN A 77 2.80 8.11 -0.28
CA GLN A 77 2.89 8.30 1.18
C GLN A 77 3.96 7.39 1.81
N VAL A 78 4.17 6.20 1.25
CA VAL A 78 5.24 5.28 1.67
C VAL A 78 6.61 5.82 1.23
N TYR A 79 6.75 6.34 0.00
CA TYR A 79 8.01 6.97 -0.42
C TYR A 79 8.39 8.15 0.47
N ASP A 80 7.43 8.98 0.86
CA ASP A 80 7.63 10.06 1.83
C ASP A 80 8.08 9.51 3.20
N LEU A 81 7.50 8.40 3.66
CA LEU A 81 7.85 7.75 4.93
C LEU A 81 9.30 7.23 4.93
N TYR A 82 9.78 6.76 3.78
CA TYR A 82 11.17 6.33 3.60
C TYR A 82 12.11 7.46 3.17
N VAL A 83 11.58 8.69 3.03
CA VAL A 83 12.34 9.88 2.60
C VAL A 83 13.08 9.63 1.27
N LEU A 84 12.44 8.92 0.35
CA LEU A 84 13.04 8.58 -0.93
C LEU A 84 13.09 9.80 -1.84
N ALA A 85 14.25 10.04 -2.45
CA ALA A 85 14.40 11.03 -3.51
C ALA A 85 13.78 10.54 -4.82
N GLU A 86 13.49 11.45 -5.75
CA GLU A 86 12.89 11.11 -7.05
C GLU A 86 13.67 10.03 -7.83
N GLU A 87 15.01 10.06 -7.77
CA GLU A 87 15.84 9.05 -8.43
C GLU A 87 15.72 7.67 -7.76
N GLU A 88 15.56 7.62 -6.44
CA GLU A 88 15.33 6.37 -5.70
C GLU A 88 13.95 5.80 -5.99
N ILE A 89 12.92 6.66 -6.06
CA ILE A 89 11.57 6.27 -6.48
C ILE A 89 11.61 5.66 -7.88
N LYS A 90 12.29 6.29 -8.85
CA LYS A 90 12.42 5.73 -10.20
C LYS A 90 13.08 4.35 -10.21
N ILE A 91 14.06 4.11 -9.34
CA ILE A 91 14.70 2.79 -9.22
C ILE A 91 13.68 1.75 -8.73
N VAL A 92 12.91 2.07 -7.68
CA VAL A 92 11.86 1.20 -7.15
C VAL A 92 10.82 0.88 -8.23
N GLU A 93 10.29 1.90 -8.90
CA GLU A 93 9.25 1.76 -9.94
C GLU A 93 9.73 1.02 -11.19
N ASN A 94 11.03 0.99 -11.47
CA ASN A 94 11.59 0.23 -12.59
C ASN A 94 11.92 -1.22 -12.20
N ALA A 95 12.13 -1.51 -10.92
CA ALA A 95 12.35 -2.87 -10.43
C ALA A 95 11.06 -3.70 -10.34
N THR A 96 9.90 -3.04 -10.30
CA THR A 96 8.57 -3.66 -10.16
C THR A 96 7.80 -3.80 -11.47
N LYS A 97 8.30 -3.20 -12.58
CA LYS A 97 7.78 -3.38 -13.95
C LYS A 97 8.20 -4.72 -14.54
#